data_AF-A0A931Q2R1-F1
#
_entry.id   AF-A0A931Q2R1-F1
#
_cell.length_a   1.000
_cell.length_b   1.000
_cell.length_c   1.000
_cell.angle_alpha   90.00
_cell.angle_beta   90.00
_cell.angle_gamma   90.00
#
_symmetry.space_group_name_H-M   'P 1'
#
loop_
_entity.id
_entity.type
_entity.pdbx_description
1 polymer ?
#
loop_
_entity_poly.entity_id
_entity_poly.type
_entity_poly.pdbx_seq_one_letter_code
_entity_poly.pdbx_strand_id
1 'polypeptide(L)' 'MNKTQMVHTQIKSVIQTNYDIVKAHGGEIKVETKEGEGSTFIIHLSIDSL' A
#
# COMPACT_ATOMS: atom_id res chain seq x y z
N MET A 1 -16.97 18.44 0.00
CA MET A 1 -15.66 17.84 0.30
C MET A 1 -15.63 16.46 -0.37
N ASN A 2 -14.90 16.33 -1.48
CA ASN A 2 -14.84 15.08 -2.24
C ASN A 2 -14.14 14.01 -1.40
N LYS A 3 -14.78 12.85 -1.24
CA LYS A 3 -14.47 11.84 -0.20
C LYS A 3 -13.23 10.96 -0.50
N THR A 4 -12.39 11.33 -1.45
CA THR A 4 -11.29 10.46 -1.92
C THR A 4 -9.93 11.11 -1.77
N GLN A 5 -9.69 11.78 -0.65
CA GLN A 5 -8.33 12.10 -0.22
C GLN A 5 -8.25 12.13 1.31
N MET A 6 -8.20 10.94 1.91
CA MET A 6 -7.69 10.77 3.26
C MET A 6 -6.87 9.48 3.33
N VAL A 7 -5.59 9.60 3.00
CA VAL A 7 -4.56 8.69 3.51
C VAL A 7 -3.32 9.52 3.80
N HIS A 8 -3.45 10.40 4.78
CA HIS A 8 -2.29 11.05 5.36
C HIS A 8 -2.55 11.35 6.84
N THR A 9 -2.71 10.34 7.68
CA THR A 9 -2.65 10.49 9.15
C THR A 9 -2.38 9.12 9.82
N GLN A 10 -1.16 8.99 10.38
CA GLN A 10 -0.71 8.02 11.43
C GLN A 10 -0.45 6.52 11.09
N ILE A 11 0.24 6.18 10.00
CA ILE A 11 1.00 4.89 9.91
C ILE A 11 2.34 5.10 9.18
N LYS A 12 3.21 5.97 9.70
CA LYS A 12 4.26 6.62 8.89
C LYS A 12 5.66 5.97 8.82
N SER A 13 5.93 4.84 9.47
CA SER A 13 7.33 4.32 9.51
C SER A 13 7.53 2.95 8.86
N VAL A 14 6.87 1.88 9.32
CA VAL A 14 7.15 0.52 8.81
C VAL A 14 6.55 0.27 7.42
N ILE A 15 5.40 0.89 7.12
CA ILE A 15 4.74 0.75 5.80
C ILE A 15 5.50 1.51 4.71
N GLN A 16 6.18 2.61 5.07
CA GLN A 16 6.88 3.45 4.11
C GLN A 16 8.08 2.73 3.47
N THR A 17 8.89 2.02 4.26
CA THR A 17 10.05 1.27 3.75
C THR A 17 9.61 0.18 2.76
N ASN A 18 8.50 -0.51 3.05
CA ASN A 18 7.96 -1.52 2.15
C ASN A 18 7.39 -0.89 0.87
N TYR A 19 6.79 0.29 0.97
CA TYR A 19 6.28 1.04 -0.17
C TYR A 19 7.41 1.45 -1.14
N ASP A 20 8.52 1.94 -0.61
CA ASP A 20 9.67 2.34 -1.41
C ASP A 20 10.31 1.15 -2.14
N ILE A 21 10.44 -0.01 -1.46
CA ILE A 21 10.95 -1.25 -2.07
C ILE A 21 10.03 -1.72 -3.20
N VAL A 22 8.72 -1.80 -2.95
CA VAL A 22 7.76 -2.28 -3.96
C VAL A 22 7.72 -1.34 -5.17
N LYS A 23 7.73 -0.03 -4.95
CA LYS A 23 7.76 0.96 -6.04
C LYS A 23 9.06 0.95 -6.84
N ALA A 24 10.20 0.79 -6.18
CA ALA A 24 11.49 0.70 -6.86
C ALA A 24 11.58 -0.49 -7.83
N HIS A 25 10.81 -1.56 -7.57
CA HIS A 25 10.73 -2.75 -8.41
C HIS A 25 9.49 -2.76 -9.32
N GLY A 26 8.90 -1.60 -9.62
CA GLY A 26 7.76 -1.47 -10.53
C GLY A 26 6.46 -2.08 -10.00
N GLY A 27 6.41 -2.45 -8.73
CA GLY A 27 5.24 -3.04 -8.09
C GLY A 27 4.23 -2.04 -7.56
N GLU A 28 3.11 -2.56 -7.08
CA GLU A 28 2.01 -1.81 -6.50
C GLU A 28 1.62 -2.38 -5.14
N ILE A 29 1.16 -1.50 -4.25
CA ILE A 29 0.57 -1.89 -2.97
C ILE A 29 -0.87 -1.39 -2.94
N LYS A 30 -1.80 -2.29 -2.65
CA LYS A 30 -3.20 -1.98 -2.36
C LYS A 30 -3.50 -2.31 -0.90
N VAL A 31 -4.36 -1.51 -0.27
CA VAL A 31 -4.83 -1.75 1.10
C VAL A 31 -6.34 -1.89 1.09
N GLU A 32 -6.83 -2.96 1.67
CA GLU A 32 -8.25 -3.20 1.88
C GLU A 32 -8.50 -3.26 3.38
N THR A 33 -9.40 -2.43 3.89
CA THR A 33 -9.70 -2.35 5.33
C THR A 33 -11.15 -2.69 5.57
N LYS A 34 -11.40 -3.52 6.58
CA LYS A 34 -12.73 -3.83 7.07
C LYS A 34 -12.81 -3.51 8.56
N GLU A 35 -13.77 -2.65 8.91
CA GLU A 35 -13.97 -2.22 10.29
C GLU A 35 -14.24 -3.41 11.19
N GLY A 36 -13.57 -3.46 12.34
CA GLY A 36 -13.64 -4.59 13.27
C GLY A 36 -12.86 -5.84 12.87
N GLU A 37 -12.30 -5.91 11.65
CA GLU A 37 -11.58 -7.08 11.12
C GLU A 37 -10.13 -6.78 10.73
N GLY A 38 -9.76 -5.49 10.62
CA GLY A 38 -8.41 -5.04 10.34
C GLY A 38 -8.18 -4.69 8.87
N SER A 39 -6.92 -4.77 8.45
CA SER A 39 -6.49 -4.37 7.10
C SER A 39 -5.66 -5.46 6.43
N THR A 40 -5.96 -5.70 5.17
CA THR A 40 -5.21 -6.57 4.26
C THR A 40 -4.33 -5.70 3.37
N PHE A 41 -3.03 -6.01 3.35
CA PHE A 41 -2.06 -5.40 2.45
C PHE A 41 -1.79 -6.37 1.30
N ILE A 42 -2.02 -5.91 0.08
CA ILE A 42 -1.86 -6.69 -1.14
C ILE A 42 -0.70 -6.08 -1.92
N ILE A 43 0.35 -6.87 -2.14
CA ILE A 43 1.54 -6.47 -2.88
C ILE A 43 1.51 -7.16 -4.24
N HIS A 44 1.51 -6.37 -5.31
CA HIS A 44 1.69 -6.86 -6.68
C HIS A 44 3.11 -6.53 -7.12
N LEU A 45 3.87 -7.55 -7.50
CA LEU A 45 5.18 -7.39 -8.11
C LEU A 45 5.07 -7.89 -9.55
N SER A 46 5.57 -7.11 -10.49
CA SER A 46 5.71 -7.56 -11.87
C SER A 46 6.76 -8.66 -11.93
N ILE A 47 6.41 -9.77 -12.55
CA ILE A 47 7.37 -10.81 -12.91
C ILE A 47 7.84 -10.42 -14.31
N ASP A 48 8.74 -9.44 -14.40
CA ASP A 48 9.39 -9.17 -15.68
C ASP A 48 10.22 -10.40 -16.05
N SER A 49 9.65 -11.27 -16.87
CA SER A 49 10.38 -12.35 -17.52
C SER A 49 11.23 -11.71 -18.59
N LEU A 50 12.54 -11.65 -18.33
CA LEU A 50 13.55 -11.54 -19.38
C LEU A 50 13.40 -12.66 -20.40
#